data_AF-A0A5J5I4A0-F1
#
_entry.id   AF-A0A5J5I4A0-F1
#
_cell.length_a   1.000
_cell.length_b   1.000
_cell.length_c   1.000
_cell.angle_alpha   90.00
_cell.angle_beta   90.00
_cell.angle_gamma   90.00
#
_symmetry.space_group_name_H-M   'P 1'
#
loop_
_entity.id
_entity.type
_entity.pdbx_description
1 polymer ?
#
loop_
_entity_poly.entity_id
_entity_poly.type
_entity_poly.pdbx_seq_one_letter_code
_entity_poly.pdbx_strand_id
1 'polypeptide(L)'
;MSSKFNVSFNVDLSKYPEIAKAADPEAAARQVIIDTLLEPAKTHAEQELHRVRTDATVHKDEKAVPMADQLKAIMLNVMVEKNLEIATLPPGTAIKASFKLDF
;
A
#
# COMPACT_ATOMS: atom_id res chain seq x y z
N MET A 1 -3.45 -19.05 -18.37
CA MET A 1 -4.22 -17.80 -18.12
C MET A 1 -3.62 -17.14 -16.89
N SER A 2 -2.98 -15.98 -17.03
CA SER A 2 -2.43 -15.24 -15.88
C SER A 2 -3.58 -14.50 -15.20
N SER A 3 -3.96 -14.94 -14.01
CA SER A 3 -4.95 -14.24 -13.19
C SER A 3 -4.30 -12.97 -12.66
N LYS A 4 -4.65 -11.80 -13.24
CA LYS A 4 -4.29 -10.50 -12.67
C LYS A 4 -5.11 -10.32 -11.40
N PHE A 5 -4.46 -10.33 -10.25
CA PHE A 5 -5.11 -10.00 -8.99
C PHE A 5 -5.25 -8.47 -8.91
N ASN A 6 -6.46 -7.97 -9.11
CA ASN A 6 -6.76 -6.54 -9.03
C ASN A 6 -7.35 -6.23 -7.66
N VAL A 7 -6.69 -5.36 -6.89
CA VAL A 7 -7.23 -4.81 -5.64
C VAL A 7 -7.60 -3.37 -5.90
N SER A 8 -8.85 -3.01 -5.61
CA SER A 8 -9.36 -1.65 -5.77
C SER A 8 -9.95 -1.19 -4.43
N PHE A 9 -9.59 0.01 -4.02
CA PHE A 9 -10.15 0.65 -2.83
C PHE A 9 -10.50 2.08 -3.15
N ASN A 10 -11.55 2.58 -2.52
CA ASN A 10 -12.01 3.95 -2.70
C ASN A 10 -11.46 4.81 -1.56
N VAL A 11 -10.79 5.90 -1.91
CA VAL A 11 -10.26 6.87 -0.94
C VAL A 11 -11.05 8.16 -1.07
N ASP A 12 -11.54 8.66 0.05
CA ASP A 12 -12.10 10.00 0.12
C ASP A 12 -10.98 11.04 0.19
N LEU A 13 -10.74 11.70 -0.93
CA LEU A 13 -9.72 12.74 -1.07
C LEU A 13 -10.23 14.15 -0.75
N SER A 14 -11.47 14.30 -0.26
CA SER A 14 -12.04 15.61 0.09
C SER A 14 -11.25 16.36 1.18
N LYS A 15 -10.48 15.62 1.99
CA LYS A 15 -9.58 16.16 3.01
C LYS A 15 -8.30 16.81 2.46
N TYR A 16 -8.04 16.66 1.16
CA TYR A 16 -6.85 17.15 0.46
C TYR A 16 -7.27 18.15 -0.64
N PRO A 17 -7.79 19.34 -0.27
CA PRO A 17 -8.32 20.32 -1.22
C PRO A 17 -7.27 20.86 -2.21
N GLU A 18 -5.98 20.71 -1.90
CA GLU A 18 -4.86 21.01 -2.77
C GLU A 18 -4.82 20.14 -4.03
N ILE A 19 -5.33 18.90 -3.98
CA ILE A 19 -5.39 18.00 -5.13
C ILE A 19 -6.24 18.62 -6.24
N ALA A 20 -7.42 19.14 -5.88
CA ALA A 20 -8.35 19.76 -6.84
C ALA A 20 -7.81 21.08 -7.44
N LYS A 21 -6.81 21.68 -6.81
CA LYS A 21 -6.15 22.93 -7.25
C LYS A 21 -4.83 22.68 -7.97
N ALA A 22 -4.35 21.44 -8.01
CA ALA A 22 -3.10 21.08 -8.67
C ALA A 22 -3.24 21.21 -10.19
N ALA A 23 -2.11 21.48 -10.86
CA ALA A 23 -2.05 21.49 -12.33
C ALA A 23 -2.39 20.10 -12.91
N ASP A 24 -2.07 19.04 -12.17
CA ASP A 24 -2.44 17.66 -12.46
C ASP A 24 -3.03 17.02 -11.18
N PRO A 25 -4.38 17.00 -11.05
CA PRO A 25 -5.06 16.40 -9.91
C PRO A 25 -4.82 14.89 -9.77
N GLU A 26 -4.58 14.17 -10.87
CA GLU A 26 -4.34 12.72 -10.82
C GLU A 26 -2.95 12.45 -10.23
N ALA A 27 -1.93 13.18 -10.68
CA ALA A 27 -0.59 13.09 -10.11
C ALA A 27 -0.57 13.51 -8.63
N ALA A 28 -1.31 14.55 -8.25
CA ALA A 28 -1.43 14.97 -6.85
C ALA A 28 -2.14 13.90 -5.99
N ALA A 29 -3.23 13.31 -6.47
CA ALA A 29 -3.91 12.20 -5.80
C ALA A 29 -3.01 10.98 -5.65
N ARG A 30 -2.21 10.67 -6.68
CA ARG A 30 -1.21 9.60 -6.65
C ARG A 30 -0.20 9.82 -5.55
N GLN A 31 0.35 11.03 -5.45
CA GLN A 31 1.32 11.35 -4.43
C GLN A 31 0.73 11.23 -3.02
N VAL A 32 -0.51 11.69 -2.81
CA VAL A 32 -1.19 11.53 -1.52
C VAL A 32 -1.39 10.06 -1.17
N ILE A 33 -1.80 9.21 -2.11
CA ILE A 33 -1.94 7.76 -1.87
C ILE A 33 -0.59 7.12 -1.53
N ILE A 34 0.48 7.49 -2.25
CA ILE A 34 1.83 7.01 -1.96
C ILE A 34 2.24 7.41 -0.55
N ASP A 35 2.15 8.69 -0.20
CA ASP A 35 2.66 9.22 1.07
C ASP A 35 1.85 8.75 2.28
N THR A 36 0.54 8.51 2.11
CA THR A 36 -0.35 8.17 3.23
C THR A 36 -0.56 6.67 3.42
N LEU A 37 -0.41 5.87 2.37
CA LEU A 37 -0.66 4.42 2.43
C LEU A 37 0.58 3.60 2.10
N LEU A 38 1.26 3.87 0.99
CA LEU A 38 2.33 3.00 0.50
C LEU A 38 3.65 3.23 1.24
N GLU A 39 4.06 4.49 1.42
CA GLU A 39 5.33 4.84 2.07
C GLU A 39 5.36 4.41 3.54
N PRO A 40 4.29 4.59 4.35
CA PRO A 40 4.25 4.06 5.71
C PRO A 40 4.31 2.54 5.75
N ALA A 41 3.62 1.84 4.84
CA ALA A 41 3.62 0.38 4.78
C ALA A 41 5.01 -0.17 4.40
N LYS A 42 5.67 0.48 3.43
CA LYS A 42 7.05 0.17 3.03
C LYS A 42 8.03 0.45 4.16
N THR A 43 7.95 1.62 4.78
CA THR A 43 8.80 2.00 5.93
C THR A 43 8.67 1.01 7.07
N HIS A 44 7.44 0.59 7.40
CA HIS A 44 7.21 -0.43 8.42
C HIS A 44 7.86 -1.78 8.05
N ALA A 45 7.71 -2.23 6.79
CA ALA A 45 8.34 -3.47 6.32
C ALA A 45 9.87 -3.40 6.36
N GLU A 46 10.46 -2.25 6.02
CA GLU A 46 11.91 -2.02 6.12
C GLU A 46 12.41 -2.05 7.58
N GLN A 47 11.65 -1.43 8.49
CA GLN A 47 11.95 -1.46 9.92
C GLN A 47 11.87 -2.88 10.49
N GLU A 48 10.83 -3.64 10.14
CA GLU A 48 10.69 -5.03 10.56
C GLU A 48 11.78 -5.92 9.95
N LEU A 49 12.14 -5.70 8.68
CA LEU A 49 13.26 -6.40 8.06
C LEU A 49 14.56 -6.13 8.83
N HIS A 50 14.81 -4.87 9.18
CA HIS A 50 15.97 -4.51 9.99
C HIS A 50 15.93 -5.17 11.36
N ARG A 51 14.78 -5.15 12.04
CA ARG A 51 14.57 -5.76 13.36
C ARG A 51 14.88 -7.26 13.34
N VAL A 52 14.30 -8.00 12.40
CA VAL A 52 14.54 -9.45 12.25
C VAL A 52 16.02 -9.71 11.94
N ARG A 53 16.63 -8.90 11.09
CA ARG A 53 18.05 -9.04 10.73
C ARG A 53 18.96 -8.88 11.96
N THR A 54 18.73 -7.85 12.77
CA THR A 54 19.57 -7.51 13.93
C THR A 54 19.24 -8.27 15.20
N ASP A 55 18.13 -9.01 15.25
CA ASP A 55 17.71 -9.76 16.43
C ASP A 55 18.72 -10.87 16.79
N ALA A 56 19.51 -10.67 17.85
CA ALA A 56 20.51 -11.64 18.27
C ALA A 56 19.91 -12.93 18.87
N THR A 57 18.61 -12.95 19.16
CA THR A 57 17.94 -14.07 19.85
C THR A 57 17.43 -15.16 18.90
N VAL A 58 17.34 -14.87 17.60
CA VAL A 58 16.84 -15.80 16.58
C VAL A 58 18.02 -16.42 15.81
N HIS A 59 18.00 -17.74 15.60
CA HIS A 59 19.04 -18.39 14.82
C HIS A 59 19.04 -17.88 13.37
N LYS A 60 20.21 -17.78 12.74
CA LYS A 60 20.36 -17.16 11.41
C LYS A 60 19.45 -17.80 10.35
N ASP A 61 19.30 -19.11 10.38
CA ASP A 61 18.48 -19.85 9.42
C ASP A 61 16.97 -19.65 9.66
N GLU A 62 16.57 -19.40 10.91
CA GLU A 62 15.18 -19.12 11.29
C GLU A 62 14.76 -17.70 10.91
N LYS A 63 15.72 -16.78 10.73
CA LYS A 63 15.47 -15.42 10.22
C LYS A 63 15.10 -15.39 8.73
N ALA A 64 15.48 -16.41 7.96
CA ALA A 64 15.36 -16.37 6.51
C ALA A 64 13.91 -16.20 6.04
N VAL A 65 12.98 -16.93 6.66
CA VAL A 65 11.54 -16.87 6.33
C VAL A 65 10.93 -15.49 6.65
N PRO A 66 11.02 -14.97 7.89
CA PRO A 66 10.46 -13.64 8.20
C PRO A 66 11.14 -12.52 7.41
N MET A 67 12.45 -12.61 7.14
CA MET A 67 13.12 -11.65 6.25
C MET A 67 12.57 -11.70 4.82
N ALA A 68 12.34 -12.91 4.28
CA ALA A 68 11.76 -13.07 2.95
C ALA A 68 10.34 -12.48 2.88
N ASP A 69 9.54 -12.59 3.93
CA ASP A 69 8.19 -12.02 3.95
C ASP A 69 8.21 -10.49 3.98
N GLN A 70 9.13 -9.87 4.74
CA GLN A 70 9.29 -8.41 4.68
C GLN A 70 9.81 -7.93 3.32
N LEU A 71 10.74 -8.67 2.70
CA LEU A 71 11.21 -8.37 1.34
C LEU A 71 10.07 -8.47 0.31
N LYS A 72 9.20 -9.47 0.42
CA LYS A 72 7.99 -9.55 -0.41
C LYS A 72 7.08 -8.36 -0.20
N ALA A 73 6.86 -7.93 1.05
CA ALA A 73 6.03 -6.75 1.36
C ALA A 73 6.60 -5.47 0.74
N ILE A 74 7.93 -5.29 0.79
CA ILE A 74 8.61 -4.16 0.12
C ILE A 74 8.44 -4.24 -1.40
N MET A 75 8.67 -5.41 -2.00
CA MET A 75 8.51 -5.61 -3.44
C MET A 75 7.06 -5.37 -3.90
N LEU A 76 6.07 -5.82 -3.13
CA LEU A 76 4.66 -5.58 -3.41
C LEU A 76 4.33 -4.09 -3.37
N ASN A 77 4.84 -3.34 -2.39
CA ASN A 77 4.67 -1.89 -2.35
C ASN A 77 5.25 -1.21 -3.61
N VAL A 78 6.45 -1.59 -4.04
CA VAL A 78 7.06 -1.07 -5.28
C VAL A 78 6.20 -1.41 -6.50
N MET A 79 5.70 -2.64 -6.60
CA MET A 79 4.83 -3.05 -7.69
C MET A 79 3.51 -2.26 -7.69
N VAL A 80 2.89 -2.06 -6.53
CA VAL A 80 1.67 -1.25 -6.41
C VAL A 80 1.95 0.18 -6.82
N GLU A 81 3.03 0.81 -6.35
CA GLU A 81 3.40 2.17 -6.74
C GLU A 81 3.53 2.32 -8.27
N LYS A 82 4.17 1.35 -8.95
CA LYS A 82 4.36 1.37 -10.41
C LYS A 82 3.11 1.02 -11.22
N ASN A 83 2.13 0.32 -10.63
CA ASN A 83 0.91 -0.11 -11.31
C ASN A 83 -0.35 0.57 -10.76
N LEU A 84 -0.20 1.58 -9.89
CA LEU A 84 -1.31 2.33 -9.34
C LEU A 84 -2.02 3.08 -10.48
N GLU A 85 -3.32 2.89 -10.59
CA GLU A 85 -4.20 3.62 -11.51
C GLU A 85 -5.22 4.38 -10.67
N ILE A 86 -5.47 5.65 -11.03
CA ILE A 86 -6.42 6.50 -10.31
C ILE A 86 -7.55 6.83 -11.25
N ALA A 87 -8.75 6.51 -10.82
CA ALA A 87 -9.97 6.86 -11.51
C ALA A 87 -10.86 7.67 -10.58
N THR A 88 -11.48 8.73 -11.10
CA THR A 88 -12.50 9.48 -10.38
C THR A 88 -13.79 8.69 -10.36
N LEU A 89 -14.42 8.61 -9.19
CA LEU A 89 -15.73 7.99 -9.07
C LEU A 89 -16.82 8.97 -9.57
N PRO A 90 -17.87 8.48 -10.25
CA PRO A 90 -19.02 9.30 -10.61
C PRO A 90 -19.67 9.94 -9.37
N PRO A 91 -20.23 11.16 -9.49
CA PRO A 91 -20.98 11.79 -8.41
C PRO A 91 -22.11 10.89 -7.91
N GLY A 92 -22.27 10.77 -6.59
CA GLY A 92 -23.32 9.93 -5.97
C GLY A 92 -22.97 8.44 -5.82
N THR A 93 -21.74 8.03 -6.15
CA THR A 93 -21.28 6.66 -5.90
C THR A 93 -21.23 6.38 -4.40
N ALA A 94 -22.13 5.52 -3.90
CA ALA A 94 -22.11 5.07 -2.50
C ALA A 94 -20.96 4.08 -2.28
N ILE A 95 -20.01 4.44 -1.42
CA ILE A 95 -18.91 3.54 -1.02
C ILE A 95 -19.41 2.70 0.17
N LYS A 96 -19.73 1.42 -0.07
CA LYS A 96 -20.07 0.47 0.99
C LYS A 96 -18.90 -0.49 1.22
N ALA A 97 -18.23 -0.36 2.37
CA ALA A 97 -17.24 -1.31 2.82
C ALA A 97 -17.86 -2.17 3.94
N SER A 98 -17.92 -3.48 3.74
CA SER A 98 -18.30 -4.44 4.79
C SER A 98 -17.30 -5.59 4.80
N PHE A 99 -16.68 -5.85 5.95
CA PHE A 99 -15.86 -7.03 6.17
C PHE A 99 -16.58 -7.94 7.15
N LYS A 100 -16.66 -9.22 6.79
CA LYS A 100 -17.24 -10.29 7.61
C LYS A 100 -16.08 -11.21 7.98
N LEU A 101 -15.79 -11.29 9.28
CA LEU A 101 -14.84 -12.25 9.82
C LEU A 101 -15.67 -13.38 10.43
N ASP A 102 -15.74 -14.50 9.72
CA ASP A 102 -16.30 -15.73 10.25
C ASP A 102 -15.15 -16.52 10.89
N PHE A 103 -15.27 -16.81 12.19
CA PHE A 103 -14.43 -17.76 12.93
C PHE A 103 -15.26 -19.01 13.25
#